data_AF-A0A2E0MXM2-F1
#
_entry.id   AF-A0A2E0MXM2-F1
#
_cell.length_a   1.000
_cell.length_b   1.000
_cell.length_c   1.000
_cell.angle_alpha   90.00
_cell.angle_beta   90.00
_cell.angle_gamma   90.00
#
_symmetry.space_group_name_H-M   'P 1'
#
loop_
_entity.id
_entity.type
_entity.pdbx_description
1 polymer ?
#
loop_
_entity_poly.entity_id
_entity_poly.type
_entity_poly.pdbx_seq_one_letter_code
_entity_poly.pdbx_strand_id
1 'polypeptide(L)'
;SSSGLISGSNSSGSSSGSGSSSSSSGNSSTSTYAIPTFSILDEHPDYACTTDFFSKYINVFGVYVMSTSEVPISKMVHTAKVLASYIDNDEDGEPDDSQVLNYLVNKNKIAPVWTMSTREAFGSSPCFESNFDMNASMYVASGELNTGDSWILGGLENAKEKDGPDNWDTNLEEMWHIVTDGWSGAYESVFGGSWENPSELTEAMDTARGGRFNDIPASYPADAWYTDYGESCSYGCKIVEYIYWGLMSNLNALSIADICSNVEGEWKLCTTEEFKATDTKLSALLNERGFAIPTNIPDGNYRGQKSKTHAYAVGVNKIINESGTHHKFTINYIQNRNLTFVRGNTYYFDLSGNTFGTENDELAEHPPLQLSTTKNGNHGGGLEYLDGVTKFGNNGEEGSYLKIVVSDDAPNELYYYCEEHDGMAGDAVIQVINQNDISSNESSTIDSTSSSASTSTESSSGSESTSSGTSSSTSSSSSGTGSSSGPLNDDPFSADKENVSVGSAVILSWNSTAQSCSAGGAWSGEKSASGSESVTVSTSGWNLFTLTCGSSYEYIYIWGS
;
A
#
# COMPACT_ATOMS: atom_id res chain seq x y z
N SER A 1 0.57 13.25 17.85
CA SER A 1 -0.16 11.99 17.80
C SER A 1 -0.97 11.85 19.09
N SER A 2 -2.29 11.94 19.01
CA SER A 2 -3.19 11.66 20.13
C SER A 2 -3.74 10.25 19.96
N SER A 3 -2.89 9.23 20.18
CA SER A 3 -3.28 7.82 20.11
C SER A 3 -4.13 7.47 21.33
N GLY A 4 -5.44 7.43 21.14
CA GLY A 4 -6.42 7.11 22.18
C GLY A 4 -6.70 5.62 22.27
N LEU A 5 -5.70 4.81 22.67
CA LEU A 5 -5.87 3.38 22.93
C LEU A 5 -6.71 3.14 24.19
N ILE A 6 -7.73 2.27 24.09
CA ILE A 6 -8.64 1.93 25.20
C ILE A 6 -8.10 0.71 25.96
N SER A 7 -7.98 0.85 27.28
CA SER A 7 -7.70 -0.24 28.21
C SER A 7 -8.92 -1.16 28.39
N GLY A 8 -8.84 -2.40 27.91
CA GLY A 8 -9.76 -3.47 28.29
C GLY A 8 -9.52 -3.90 29.74
N SER A 9 -10.44 -3.57 30.65
CA SER A 9 -10.35 -3.97 32.07
C SER A 9 -10.79 -5.42 32.24
N ASN A 10 -9.84 -6.31 32.52
CA ASN A 10 -10.12 -7.72 32.78
C ASN A 10 -10.56 -7.89 34.25
N SER A 11 -11.83 -8.25 34.49
CA SER A 11 -12.32 -8.60 35.84
C SER A 11 -12.49 -10.11 35.98
N SER A 12 -11.51 -10.75 36.61
CA SER A 12 -11.52 -12.18 36.92
C SER A 12 -12.34 -12.47 38.18
N GLY A 13 -13.58 -12.95 38.00
CA GLY A 13 -14.40 -13.52 39.06
C GLY A 13 -14.09 -15.01 39.28
N SER A 14 -13.37 -15.32 40.35
CA SER A 14 -13.13 -16.70 40.79
C SER A 14 -14.41 -17.35 41.30
N SER A 15 -14.80 -18.50 40.75
CA SER A 15 -15.69 -19.44 41.44
C SER A 15 -15.19 -20.88 41.27
N SER A 16 -14.92 -21.50 42.40
CA SER A 16 -14.45 -22.88 42.55
C SER A 16 -15.57 -23.88 42.32
N GLY A 17 -15.37 -24.82 41.38
CA GLY A 17 -16.23 -25.97 41.17
C GLY A 17 -15.42 -27.20 40.77
N SER A 18 -15.25 -28.14 41.70
CA SER A 18 -14.63 -29.44 41.46
C SER A 18 -15.51 -30.29 40.52
N GLY A 19 -14.92 -30.85 39.46
CA GLY A 19 -15.63 -31.78 38.56
C GLY A 19 -14.70 -32.49 37.57
N SER A 20 -14.28 -33.69 37.95
CA SER A 20 -13.84 -34.86 37.17
C SER A 20 -13.31 -34.68 35.73
N SER A 21 -12.06 -35.13 35.57
CA SER A 21 -11.34 -35.38 34.32
C SER A 21 -12.06 -36.33 33.36
N SER A 22 -12.26 -35.89 32.12
CA SER A 22 -12.39 -36.78 30.95
C SER A 22 -11.60 -36.19 29.79
N SER A 23 -10.51 -36.87 29.42
CA SER A 23 -9.70 -36.60 28.23
C SER A 23 -10.52 -36.86 26.97
N SER A 24 -10.94 -35.80 26.28
CA SER A 24 -11.35 -35.88 24.88
C SER A 24 -10.30 -35.17 24.03
N SER A 25 -9.56 -35.95 23.27
CA SER A 25 -8.74 -35.52 22.14
C SER A 25 -9.57 -34.60 21.24
N GLY A 26 -9.31 -33.30 21.32
CA GLY A 26 -9.92 -32.27 20.50
C GLY A 26 -9.46 -32.44 19.06
N ASN A 27 -10.42 -32.74 18.20
CA ASN A 27 -10.28 -32.69 16.76
C ASN A 27 -9.98 -31.23 16.39
N SER A 28 -8.81 -30.96 15.80
CA SER A 28 -8.49 -29.64 15.24
C SER A 28 -9.47 -29.35 14.11
N SER A 29 -10.49 -28.54 14.40
CA SER A 29 -11.33 -27.94 13.37
C SER A 29 -10.52 -26.80 12.77
N THR A 30 -9.89 -27.05 11.62
CA THR A 30 -9.39 -25.99 10.75
C THR A 30 -10.55 -25.03 10.48
N SER A 31 -10.48 -23.80 10.99
CA SER A 31 -11.45 -22.78 10.61
C SER A 31 -11.32 -22.58 9.10
N THR A 32 -12.44 -22.68 8.40
CA THR A 32 -12.47 -22.41 6.97
C THR A 32 -12.59 -20.90 6.81
N TYR A 33 -11.46 -20.22 6.58
CA TYR A 33 -11.45 -18.81 6.20
C TYR A 33 -11.73 -18.66 4.69
N ALA A 34 -12.22 -17.49 4.28
CA ALA A 34 -12.37 -17.13 2.88
C ALA A 34 -11.23 -16.20 2.47
N ILE A 35 -10.63 -16.45 1.31
CA ILE A 35 -9.64 -15.55 0.71
C ILE A 35 -10.33 -14.18 0.49
N PRO A 36 -9.73 -13.06 0.94
CA PRO A 36 -10.32 -11.74 0.79
C PRO A 36 -10.54 -11.40 -0.69
N THR A 37 -11.78 -11.09 -1.06
CA THR A 37 -12.12 -10.57 -2.41
C THR A 37 -12.13 -9.04 -2.45
N PHE A 38 -12.02 -8.40 -1.28
CA PHE A 38 -12.19 -6.96 -1.05
C PHE A 38 -13.52 -6.42 -1.59
N SER A 39 -14.51 -7.30 -1.75
CA SER A 39 -15.87 -6.90 -2.12
C SER A 39 -16.49 -6.12 -0.97
N ILE A 40 -17.04 -4.95 -1.29
CA ILE A 40 -17.75 -4.12 -0.33
C ILE A 40 -19.16 -4.67 -0.20
N LEU A 41 -19.51 -5.10 1.01
CA LEU A 41 -20.85 -5.54 1.38
C LEU A 41 -21.61 -4.38 2.03
N ASP A 42 -22.93 -4.37 1.87
CA ASP A 42 -23.81 -3.35 2.46
C ASP A 42 -24.25 -3.70 3.89
N GLU A 43 -24.04 -4.94 4.33
CA GLU A 43 -24.38 -5.44 5.68
C GLU A 43 -23.37 -6.49 6.19
N HIS A 44 -23.25 -6.60 7.51
CA HIS A 44 -22.48 -7.69 8.13
C HIS A 44 -23.29 -8.99 8.07
N PRO A 45 -22.73 -10.12 7.60
CA PRO A 45 -23.50 -11.36 7.41
C PRO A 45 -24.06 -11.94 8.72
N ASP A 46 -23.30 -11.82 9.82
CA ASP A 46 -23.67 -12.45 11.09
C ASP A 46 -24.23 -11.49 12.15
N TYR A 47 -24.09 -10.17 11.97
CA TYR A 47 -24.35 -9.18 13.02
C TYR A 47 -25.18 -8.01 12.50
N ALA A 48 -26.47 -8.22 12.26
CA ALA A 48 -27.38 -7.19 11.74
C ALA A 48 -27.43 -5.89 12.58
N CYS A 49 -27.04 -5.93 13.87
CA CYS A 49 -27.01 -4.75 14.73
C CYS A 49 -25.92 -3.73 14.32
N THR A 50 -24.94 -4.11 13.49
CA THR A 50 -23.92 -3.18 13.00
C THR A 50 -24.48 -2.19 11.99
N THR A 51 -25.58 -2.52 11.30
CA THR A 51 -26.20 -1.67 10.27
C THR A 51 -26.79 -0.36 10.82
N ASP A 52 -27.01 -0.27 12.13
CA ASP A 52 -27.37 0.98 12.80
C ASP A 52 -26.23 2.02 12.80
N PHE A 53 -24.98 1.57 12.53
CA PHE A 53 -23.77 2.38 12.64
C PHE A 53 -22.94 2.38 11.35
N PHE A 54 -22.92 1.28 10.60
CA PHE A 54 -22.06 1.09 9.43
C PHE A 54 -22.86 0.70 8.19
N SER A 55 -22.34 1.06 7.02
CA SER A 55 -22.96 0.79 5.73
C SER A 55 -22.04 0.12 4.72
N LYS A 56 -20.75 -0.02 5.04
CA LYS A 56 -19.75 -0.68 4.19
C LYS A 56 -18.95 -1.68 5.01
N TYR A 57 -18.80 -2.90 4.50
CA TYR A 57 -18.08 -3.98 5.16
C TYR A 57 -17.15 -4.70 4.17
N ILE A 58 -15.92 -4.99 4.59
CA ILE A 58 -14.99 -5.84 3.84
C ILE A 58 -14.53 -6.97 4.77
N ASN A 59 -14.68 -8.21 4.30
CA ASN A 59 -14.18 -9.39 5.00
C ASN A 59 -12.70 -9.63 4.64
N VAL A 60 -11.82 -9.59 5.64
CA VAL A 60 -10.40 -9.93 5.54
C VAL A 60 -10.13 -11.18 6.38
N PHE A 61 -10.16 -12.36 5.74
CA PHE A 61 -9.92 -13.66 6.39
C PHE A 61 -10.82 -13.97 7.60
N GLY A 62 -11.98 -13.31 7.72
CA GLY A 62 -12.91 -13.41 8.86
C GLY A 62 -12.84 -12.21 9.82
N VAL A 63 -11.86 -11.33 9.69
CA VAL A 63 -11.77 -10.05 10.40
C VAL A 63 -12.41 -8.97 9.52
N TYR A 64 -13.40 -8.25 10.06
CA TYR A 64 -14.16 -7.30 9.27
C TYR A 64 -13.64 -5.88 9.40
N VAL A 65 -13.36 -5.26 8.25
CA VAL A 65 -13.23 -3.80 8.14
C VAL A 65 -14.61 -3.21 7.99
N MET A 66 -15.00 -2.31 8.90
CA MET A 66 -16.34 -1.73 8.96
C MET A 66 -16.28 -0.22 8.84
N SER A 67 -17.11 0.35 7.98
CA SER A 67 -17.10 1.79 7.71
C SER A 67 -18.49 2.38 7.51
N THR A 68 -18.61 3.65 7.87
CA THR A 68 -19.81 4.46 7.62
C THR A 68 -19.87 4.92 6.17
N SER A 69 -20.98 5.51 5.74
CA SER A 69 -21.18 5.91 4.32
C SER A 69 -20.20 6.97 3.86
N GLU A 70 -19.83 7.88 4.75
CA GLU A 70 -18.94 9.00 4.53
C GLU A 70 -17.47 8.59 4.36
N VAL A 71 -17.04 7.46 4.91
CA VAL A 71 -15.65 7.02 4.74
C VAL A 71 -15.34 6.80 3.25
N PRO A 72 -14.32 7.46 2.68
CA PRO A 72 -13.92 7.27 1.29
C PRO A 72 -13.55 5.81 1.00
N ILE A 73 -13.99 5.28 -0.15
CA ILE A 73 -13.80 3.86 -0.51
C ILE A 73 -12.31 3.51 -0.60
N SER A 74 -11.49 4.43 -1.12
CA SER A 74 -10.05 4.22 -1.24
C SER A 74 -9.39 3.97 0.12
N LYS A 75 -9.75 4.76 1.14
CA LYS A 75 -9.25 4.61 2.52
C LYS A 75 -9.67 3.28 3.14
N MET A 76 -10.95 2.92 3.02
CA MET A 76 -11.46 1.64 3.53
C MET A 76 -10.77 0.43 2.88
N VAL A 77 -10.63 0.44 1.55
CA VAL A 77 -9.97 -0.66 0.82
C VAL A 77 -8.49 -0.71 1.15
N HIS A 78 -7.81 0.44 1.28
CA HIS A 78 -6.42 0.50 1.72
C HIS A 78 -6.24 -0.13 3.11
N THR A 79 -7.07 0.25 4.09
CA THR A 79 -7.06 -0.35 5.43
C THR A 79 -7.26 -1.86 5.38
N ALA A 80 -8.24 -2.34 4.60
CA ALA A 80 -8.48 -3.77 4.43
C ALA A 80 -7.29 -4.51 3.81
N LYS A 81 -6.61 -3.89 2.84
CA LYS A 81 -5.44 -4.47 2.19
C LYS A 81 -4.21 -4.46 3.09
N VAL A 82 -3.99 -3.41 3.88
CA VAL A 82 -2.94 -3.39 4.91
C VAL A 82 -3.17 -4.49 5.94
N LEU A 83 -4.42 -4.65 6.42
CA LEU A 83 -4.78 -5.74 7.33
C LEU A 83 -4.53 -7.12 6.69
N ALA A 84 -4.88 -7.30 5.42
CA ALA A 84 -4.63 -8.54 4.69
C ALA A 84 -3.13 -8.83 4.59
N SER A 85 -2.30 -7.85 4.19
CA SER A 85 -0.84 -7.98 4.10
C SER A 85 -0.15 -8.21 5.45
N TYR A 86 -0.80 -7.92 6.59
CA TYR A 86 -0.28 -8.31 7.90
C TYR A 86 -0.68 -9.72 8.33
N ILE A 87 -1.78 -10.26 7.81
CA ILE A 87 -2.26 -11.62 8.08
C ILE A 87 -1.60 -12.64 7.13
N ASP A 88 -1.32 -12.21 5.91
CA ASP A 88 -0.73 -12.95 4.79
C ASP A 88 0.25 -12.01 4.08
N ASN A 89 1.50 -12.00 4.54
CA ASN A 89 2.52 -11.03 4.14
C ASN A 89 3.29 -11.42 2.88
N ASP A 90 3.26 -12.69 2.50
CA ASP A 90 3.77 -13.16 1.20
C ASP A 90 2.70 -13.09 0.08
N GLU A 91 1.46 -12.78 0.45
CA GLU A 91 0.31 -12.56 -0.42
C GLU A 91 -0.04 -13.77 -1.29
N ASP A 92 0.22 -14.99 -0.79
CA ASP A 92 -0.09 -16.22 -1.49
C ASP A 92 -1.59 -16.61 -1.42
N GLY A 93 -2.35 -15.93 -0.56
CA GLY A 93 -3.77 -16.12 -0.31
C GLY A 93 -4.08 -17.01 0.89
N GLU A 94 -3.06 -17.46 1.63
CA GLU A 94 -3.17 -18.19 2.89
C GLU A 94 -2.58 -17.36 4.05
N PRO A 95 -3.24 -17.30 5.21
CA PRO A 95 -2.69 -16.64 6.40
C PRO A 95 -1.37 -17.28 6.84
N ASP A 96 -0.37 -16.45 7.07
CA ASP A 96 0.98 -16.81 7.49
C ASP A 96 1.00 -17.63 8.79
N ASP A 97 0.15 -17.24 9.75
CA ASP A 97 -0.04 -17.96 11.01
C ASP A 97 -1.53 -18.18 11.30
N SER A 98 -1.98 -19.42 11.05
CA SER A 98 -3.36 -19.82 11.30
C SER A 98 -3.79 -19.72 12.78
N GLN A 99 -2.88 -19.84 13.76
CA GLN A 99 -3.24 -19.70 15.18
C GLN A 99 -3.54 -18.24 15.53
N VAL A 100 -2.76 -17.32 14.97
CA VAL A 100 -2.99 -15.87 15.09
C VAL A 100 -4.34 -15.52 14.48
N LEU A 101 -4.61 -15.93 13.22
CA LEU A 101 -5.91 -15.66 12.60
C LEU A 101 -7.07 -16.25 13.40
N ASN A 102 -6.96 -17.51 13.82
CA ASN A 102 -8.00 -18.17 14.62
C ASN A 102 -8.30 -17.39 15.90
N TYR A 103 -7.29 -16.86 16.57
CA TYR A 103 -7.51 -16.03 17.76
C TYR A 103 -8.31 -14.76 17.40
N LEU A 104 -7.90 -14.03 16.35
CA LEU A 104 -8.58 -12.80 15.92
C LEU A 104 -10.05 -13.04 15.59
N VAL A 105 -10.35 -14.09 14.82
CA VAL A 105 -11.72 -14.46 14.43
C VAL A 105 -12.53 -14.94 15.64
N ASN A 106 -11.97 -15.77 16.51
CA ASN A 106 -12.69 -16.28 17.69
C ASN A 106 -13.01 -15.19 18.72
N LYS A 107 -12.19 -14.13 18.77
CA LYS A 107 -12.45 -12.93 19.57
C LYS A 107 -13.36 -11.92 18.86
N ASN A 108 -13.75 -12.21 17.63
CA ASN A 108 -14.55 -11.33 16.79
C ASN A 108 -13.93 -9.93 16.71
N LYS A 109 -12.61 -9.89 16.44
CA LYS A 109 -11.87 -8.65 16.24
C LYS A 109 -12.38 -7.93 15.00
N ILE A 110 -12.38 -6.61 15.07
CA ILE A 110 -12.82 -5.74 13.98
C ILE A 110 -11.76 -4.68 13.71
N ALA A 111 -11.76 -4.14 12.49
CA ALA A 111 -10.88 -3.07 12.04
C ALA A 111 -11.73 -1.88 11.54
N PRO A 112 -12.24 -1.02 12.44
CA PRO A 112 -13.14 0.04 12.03
C PRO A 112 -12.39 1.18 11.35
N VAL A 113 -13.02 1.75 10.32
CA VAL A 113 -12.62 3.05 9.74
C VAL A 113 -13.83 3.96 9.86
N TRP A 114 -13.75 5.01 10.65
CA TRP A 114 -14.95 5.77 11.07
C TRP A 114 -14.63 7.20 11.53
N THR A 115 -15.66 7.93 11.94
CA THR A 115 -15.52 9.21 12.64
C THR A 115 -15.51 9.01 14.15
N MET A 116 -15.03 9.99 14.91
CA MET A 116 -15.08 9.98 16.38
C MET A 116 -16.50 9.80 16.93
N SER A 117 -17.50 10.43 16.30
CA SER A 117 -18.90 10.29 16.71
C SER A 117 -19.41 8.86 16.54
N THR A 118 -19.05 8.20 15.43
CA THR A 118 -19.45 6.80 15.21
C THR A 118 -18.77 5.89 16.21
N ARG A 119 -17.48 6.10 16.51
CA ARG A 119 -16.77 5.35 17.56
C ARG A 119 -17.48 5.43 18.90
N GLU A 120 -17.82 6.64 19.36
CA GLU A 120 -18.48 6.83 20.66
C GLU A 120 -19.85 6.14 20.71
N ALA A 121 -20.62 6.26 19.62
CA ALA A 121 -21.94 5.67 19.51
C ALA A 121 -21.88 4.13 19.47
N PHE A 122 -20.99 3.56 18.65
CA PHE A 122 -20.88 2.11 18.51
C PHE A 122 -20.19 1.47 19.73
N GLY A 123 -19.11 2.04 20.23
CA GLY A 123 -18.34 1.52 21.36
C GLY A 123 -19.12 1.49 22.68
N SER A 124 -20.15 2.33 22.82
CA SER A 124 -21.07 2.32 23.97
C SER A 124 -22.36 1.53 23.71
N SER A 125 -22.46 0.83 22.58
CA SER A 125 -23.66 0.11 22.18
C SER A 125 -23.68 -1.32 22.74
N PRO A 126 -24.87 -1.87 23.04
CA PRO A 126 -24.99 -3.29 23.38
C PRO A 126 -24.51 -4.23 22.26
N CYS A 127 -24.55 -3.76 21.00
CA CYS A 127 -24.04 -4.49 19.84
C CYS A 127 -22.53 -4.72 19.96
N PHE A 128 -21.76 -3.67 20.29
CA PHE A 128 -20.32 -3.79 20.52
C PHE A 128 -20.03 -4.65 21.75
N GLU A 129 -20.56 -4.26 22.92
CA GLU A 129 -20.27 -4.92 24.21
C GLU A 129 -20.51 -6.44 24.21
N SER A 130 -21.51 -6.90 23.45
CA SER A 130 -21.90 -8.31 23.45
C SER A 130 -21.19 -9.15 22.40
N ASN A 131 -20.66 -8.54 21.34
CA ASN A 131 -20.26 -9.27 20.15
C ASN A 131 -18.81 -9.04 19.73
N PHE A 132 -18.24 -7.85 19.97
CA PHE A 132 -17.00 -7.46 19.33
C PHE A 132 -15.90 -7.11 20.32
N ASP A 133 -14.67 -7.17 19.83
CA ASP A 133 -13.48 -6.71 20.54
C ASP A 133 -12.64 -5.86 19.58
N MET A 134 -12.07 -4.77 20.08
CA MET A 134 -11.35 -3.79 19.27
C MET A 134 -10.16 -3.26 20.05
N ASN A 135 -8.98 -3.36 19.44
CA ASN A 135 -7.74 -2.81 19.98
C ASN A 135 -7.42 -1.44 19.41
N ALA A 136 -7.74 -1.23 18.15
CA ALA A 136 -7.28 -0.13 17.31
C ALA A 136 -8.33 0.17 16.24
N SER A 137 -8.27 1.38 15.67
CA SER A 137 -9.22 1.83 14.65
C SER A 137 -8.68 3.04 13.91
N MET A 138 -9.07 3.18 12.65
CA MET A 138 -8.71 4.34 11.84
C MET A 138 -9.79 5.43 11.91
N TYR A 139 -9.37 6.68 11.99
CA TYR A 139 -10.24 7.86 12.01
C TYR A 139 -10.15 8.64 10.71
N VAL A 140 -11.28 8.72 10.00
CA VAL A 140 -11.45 9.79 9.01
C VAL A 140 -11.88 11.03 9.76
N ALA A 141 -11.22 12.15 9.51
CA ALA A 141 -11.62 13.38 10.16
C ALA A 141 -12.84 14.00 9.45
N SER A 142 -13.74 14.55 10.25
CA SER A 142 -15.07 15.01 9.85
C SER A 142 -15.46 16.21 10.72
N GLY A 143 -16.00 17.27 10.13
CA GLY A 143 -16.57 18.39 10.90
C GLY A 143 -15.58 19.14 11.81
N GLU A 144 -15.88 19.23 13.11
CA GLU A 144 -15.27 20.14 14.11
C GLU A 144 -13.85 19.78 14.61
N LEU A 145 -13.22 18.70 14.16
CA LEU A 145 -11.85 18.30 14.56
C LEU A 145 -10.94 18.09 13.34
N ASN A 146 -9.76 18.74 13.38
CA ASN A 146 -8.78 18.81 12.29
C ASN A 146 -7.68 17.72 12.32
N THR A 147 -7.86 16.63 13.07
CA THR A 147 -6.82 15.59 13.21
C THR A 147 -7.45 14.22 13.01
N GLY A 148 -7.42 13.73 11.77
CA GLY A 148 -7.68 12.33 11.43
C GLY A 148 -6.37 11.59 11.27
N ASP A 149 -6.47 10.27 11.10
CA ASP A 149 -5.32 9.45 10.75
C ASP A 149 -4.92 9.71 9.30
N SER A 150 -3.70 9.31 8.94
CA SER A 150 -3.20 9.46 7.57
C SER A 150 -3.09 8.12 6.86
N TRP A 151 -3.24 8.18 5.53
CA TRP A 151 -3.17 7.06 4.61
C TRP A 151 -2.17 7.40 3.52
N ILE A 152 -1.15 6.55 3.34
CA ILE A 152 -0.22 6.68 2.21
C ILE A 152 -0.60 5.68 1.14
N LEU A 153 -1.56 6.07 0.31
CA LEU A 153 -2.11 5.20 -0.74
C LEU A 153 -1.01 4.81 -1.74
N GLY A 154 -0.79 3.50 -1.89
CA GLY A 154 0.19 2.95 -2.81
C GLY A 154 1.62 2.86 -2.25
N GLY A 155 1.79 2.90 -0.92
CA GLY A 155 3.06 2.64 -0.24
C GLY A 155 3.79 3.89 0.24
N LEU A 156 4.68 3.72 1.21
CA LEU A 156 5.44 4.80 1.87
C LEU A 156 6.30 5.62 0.89
N GLU A 157 6.59 5.10 -0.30
CA GLU A 157 7.28 5.81 -1.38
C GLU A 157 6.49 7.04 -1.88
N ASN A 158 5.17 7.03 -1.71
CA ASN A 158 4.31 8.16 -2.08
C ASN A 158 4.18 9.19 -0.95
N ALA A 159 4.86 9.01 0.18
CA ALA A 159 4.88 9.97 1.27
C ALA A 159 5.50 11.29 0.78
N LYS A 160 4.72 12.37 0.83
CA LYS A 160 4.93 13.55 -0.02
C LYS A 160 5.94 14.55 0.53
N GLU A 161 6.07 14.68 1.85
CA GLU A 161 6.86 15.75 2.47
C GLU A 161 7.37 15.33 3.85
N LYS A 162 8.69 15.48 4.10
CA LYS A 162 9.40 15.08 5.33
C LYS A 162 8.82 15.59 6.65
N ASP A 163 7.91 16.57 6.61
CA ASP A 163 7.26 17.18 7.79
C ASP A 163 5.74 17.38 7.61
N GLY A 164 5.13 16.77 6.59
CA GLY A 164 3.70 16.90 6.31
C GLY A 164 2.83 15.95 7.16
N PRO A 165 1.55 16.27 7.40
CA PRO A 165 0.61 15.36 8.08
C PRO A 165 0.38 14.04 7.31
N ASP A 166 0.79 13.99 6.02
CA ASP A 166 0.68 12.85 5.12
C ASP A 166 2.05 12.20 4.81
N ASN A 167 2.95 12.16 5.80
CA ASN A 167 4.26 11.50 5.65
C ASN A 167 4.33 10.10 6.26
N TRP A 168 3.23 9.61 6.85
CA TRP A 168 3.19 8.31 7.49
C TRP A 168 1.83 7.63 7.30
N ASP A 169 1.84 6.33 7.05
CA ASP A 169 0.62 5.55 6.94
C ASP A 169 0.23 5.01 8.31
N THR A 170 -0.76 5.64 8.95
CA THR A 170 -1.24 5.24 10.28
C THR A 170 -1.82 3.82 10.27
N ASN A 171 -2.22 3.26 9.11
CA ASN A 171 -2.65 1.87 9.03
C ASN A 171 -1.55 0.88 9.43
N LEU A 172 -0.27 1.24 9.22
CA LEU A 172 0.85 0.39 9.62
C LEU A 172 0.89 0.16 11.12
N GLU A 173 0.43 1.13 11.91
CA GLU A 173 0.30 1.04 13.36
C GLU A 173 -1.01 0.35 13.73
N GLU A 174 -2.15 0.91 13.32
CA GLU A 174 -3.46 0.50 13.82
C GLU A 174 -3.83 -0.93 13.39
N MET A 175 -3.51 -1.33 12.16
CA MET A 175 -3.77 -2.72 11.73
C MET A 175 -2.81 -3.69 12.42
N TRP A 176 -1.57 -3.27 12.68
CA TRP A 176 -0.62 -4.08 13.44
C TRP A 176 -1.04 -4.23 14.90
N HIS A 177 -1.63 -3.22 15.52
CA HIS A 177 -2.21 -3.30 16.88
C HIS A 177 -3.32 -4.35 16.96
N ILE A 178 -4.12 -4.52 15.90
CA ILE A 178 -5.13 -5.59 15.84
C ILE A 178 -4.45 -6.96 15.71
N VAL A 179 -3.50 -7.11 14.77
CA VAL A 179 -2.85 -8.39 14.49
C VAL A 179 -1.96 -8.87 15.65
N THR A 180 -1.29 -7.95 16.36
CA THR A 180 -0.47 -8.25 17.55
C THR A 180 -1.26 -8.75 18.74
N ASP A 181 -2.55 -8.41 18.86
CA ASP A 181 -3.43 -9.03 19.85
C ASP A 181 -3.61 -10.53 19.55
N GLY A 182 -3.66 -10.89 18.25
CA GLY A 182 -3.62 -12.27 17.77
C GLY A 182 -2.36 -13.02 18.20
N TRP A 183 -1.19 -12.41 18.01
CA TRP A 183 0.09 -12.96 18.47
C TRP A 183 0.14 -13.11 20.00
N SER A 184 -0.31 -12.09 20.73
CA SER A 184 -0.35 -12.07 22.19
C SER A 184 -1.24 -13.19 22.74
N GLY A 185 -2.37 -13.45 22.08
CA GLY A 185 -3.32 -14.49 22.47
C GLY A 185 -2.88 -15.91 22.06
N ALA A 186 -2.33 -16.07 20.87
CA ALA A 186 -1.86 -17.36 20.37
C ALA A 186 -0.58 -17.84 21.08
N TYR A 187 0.28 -16.91 21.49
CA TYR A 187 1.61 -17.20 22.01
C TYR A 187 1.90 -16.37 23.28
N GLU A 188 1.06 -16.50 24.30
CA GLU A 188 1.08 -15.69 25.53
C GLU A 188 2.45 -15.63 26.23
N SER A 189 3.20 -16.74 26.30
CA SER A 189 4.51 -16.75 26.95
C SER A 189 5.58 -15.96 26.19
N VAL A 190 5.36 -15.68 24.91
CA VAL A 190 6.32 -14.98 24.04
C VAL A 190 5.88 -13.54 23.79
N PHE A 191 4.63 -13.32 23.35
CA PHE A 191 4.12 -12.01 22.94
C PHE A 191 3.12 -11.40 23.92
N GLY A 192 2.75 -12.07 25.01
CA GLY A 192 1.77 -11.55 25.97
C GLY A 192 2.24 -10.25 26.66
N GLY A 193 1.37 -9.24 26.75
CA GLY A 193 1.70 -7.92 27.32
C GLY A 193 1.37 -7.72 28.80
N SER A 194 1.13 -8.79 29.57
CA SER A 194 0.68 -8.68 30.96
C SER A 194 1.79 -8.21 31.92
N TRP A 195 1.44 -7.29 32.83
CA TRP A 195 2.33 -6.91 33.93
C TRP A 195 2.55 -8.07 34.92
N GLU A 196 1.53 -8.85 35.23
CA GLU A 196 1.65 -9.89 36.26
C GLU A 196 2.28 -11.19 35.73
N ASN A 197 2.20 -11.41 34.42
CA ASN A 197 2.76 -12.58 33.75
C ASN A 197 3.74 -12.12 32.66
N PRO A 198 5.03 -11.92 33.00
CA PRO A 198 6.04 -11.52 32.02
C PRO A 198 6.17 -12.55 30.90
N SER A 199 6.25 -12.04 29.67
CA SER A 199 6.62 -12.75 28.46
C SER A 199 8.01 -12.33 27.98
N GLU A 200 8.53 -13.03 26.97
CA GLU A 200 9.79 -12.63 26.32
C GLU A 200 9.74 -11.21 25.73
N LEU A 201 8.59 -10.80 25.18
CA LEU A 201 8.38 -9.44 24.67
C LEU A 201 8.44 -8.40 25.80
N THR A 202 7.86 -8.69 26.96
CA THR A 202 7.92 -7.77 28.11
C THR A 202 9.34 -7.62 28.65
N GLU A 203 10.14 -8.68 28.64
CA GLU A 203 11.56 -8.61 29.02
C GLU A 203 12.38 -7.79 28.02
N ALA A 204 12.05 -7.87 26.73
CA ALA A 204 12.66 -7.05 25.68
C ALA A 204 12.33 -5.57 25.90
N MET A 205 11.05 -5.22 26.09
CA MET A 205 10.63 -3.84 26.35
C MET A 205 11.25 -3.26 27.63
N ASP A 206 11.26 -4.04 28.72
CA ASP A 206 11.85 -3.59 29.99
C ASP A 206 13.36 -3.31 29.82
N THR A 207 14.04 -4.05 28.95
CA THR A 207 15.44 -3.77 28.59
C THR A 207 15.54 -2.47 27.79
N ALA A 208 14.66 -2.27 26.79
CA ALA A 208 14.63 -1.08 25.94
C ALA A 208 14.37 0.23 26.70
N ARG A 209 13.60 0.15 27.78
CA ARG A 209 13.27 1.27 28.66
C ARG A 209 14.32 1.47 29.77
N GLY A 210 15.33 0.60 29.87
CA GLY A 210 16.33 0.59 30.93
C GLY A 210 15.78 0.20 32.31
N GLY A 211 14.61 -0.45 32.35
CA GLY A 211 13.95 -0.89 33.56
C GLY A 211 12.47 -1.22 33.35
N ARG A 212 11.90 -1.87 34.34
CA ARG A 212 10.48 -2.25 34.36
C ARG A 212 9.66 -1.19 35.10
N PHE A 213 8.78 -0.50 34.37
CA PHE A 213 7.98 0.60 34.91
C PHE A 213 6.49 0.39 34.62
N ASN A 214 5.68 0.29 35.68
CA ASN A 214 4.22 0.25 35.57
C ASN A 214 3.67 1.65 35.25
N ASP A 215 4.14 2.66 35.97
CA ASP A 215 3.80 4.07 35.75
C ASP A 215 4.93 4.77 34.98
N ILE A 216 4.63 5.89 34.32
CA ILE A 216 5.62 6.67 33.57
C ILE A 216 6.65 7.25 34.56
N PRO A 217 7.95 6.95 34.40
CA PRO A 217 8.98 7.51 35.27
C PRO A 217 9.17 9.00 34.99
N ALA A 218 9.63 9.76 36.00
CA ALA A 218 9.97 11.18 35.83
C ALA A 218 11.07 11.40 34.76
N SER A 219 11.92 10.40 34.56
CA SER A 219 12.89 10.33 33.47
C SER A 219 13.27 8.88 33.21
N TYR A 220 13.33 8.48 31.95
CA TYR A 220 13.93 7.20 31.56
C TYR A 220 15.48 7.27 31.67
N PRO A 221 16.17 6.13 31.85
CA PRO A 221 17.62 6.04 31.73
C PRO A 221 18.14 6.60 30.40
N ALA A 222 19.33 7.20 30.41
CA ALA A 222 19.88 7.90 29.24
C ALA A 222 20.16 6.97 28.04
N ASP A 223 20.45 5.70 28.33
CA ASP A 223 20.70 4.62 27.38
C ASP A 223 19.42 3.88 26.94
N ALA A 224 18.25 4.25 27.45
CA ALA A 224 16.98 3.74 26.94
C ALA A 224 16.77 4.17 25.47
N TRP A 225 16.28 3.27 24.64
CA TRP A 225 15.94 3.54 23.23
C TRP A 225 14.44 3.55 22.97
N TYR A 226 13.63 3.18 23.96
CA TYR A 226 12.18 3.34 23.97
C TYR A 226 11.76 4.17 25.19
N THR A 227 11.18 5.35 24.96
CA THR A 227 10.85 6.34 25.99
C THR A 227 9.49 6.99 25.73
N ASP A 228 8.43 6.33 26.17
CA ASP A 228 7.06 6.85 26.04
C ASP A 228 6.61 7.62 27.31
N TYR A 229 6.37 8.93 27.14
CA TYR A 229 5.86 9.86 28.14
C TYR A 229 4.35 10.17 28.02
N GLY A 230 3.63 9.49 27.12
CA GLY A 230 2.18 9.63 26.94
C GLY A 230 1.40 9.17 28.16
N GLU A 231 0.68 10.11 28.81
CA GLU A 231 0.00 9.94 30.10
C GLU A 231 -1.23 9.00 30.08
N SER A 232 -1.70 8.61 28.89
CA SER A 232 -2.95 7.85 28.70
C SER A 232 -2.77 6.32 28.60
N CYS A 233 -1.54 5.80 28.59
CA CYS A 233 -1.25 4.43 28.17
C CYS A 233 -0.70 3.55 29.31
N SER A 234 -1.33 2.39 29.55
CA SER A 234 -0.90 1.38 30.53
C SER A 234 0.32 0.56 30.03
N TYR A 235 0.96 -0.22 30.90
CA TYR A 235 2.08 -1.09 30.52
C TYR A 235 1.79 -1.97 29.30
N GLY A 236 0.61 -2.59 29.24
CA GLY A 236 0.22 -3.44 28.12
C GLY A 236 0.06 -2.67 26.80
N CYS A 237 -0.37 -1.41 26.87
CA CYS A 237 -0.45 -0.54 25.71
C CYS A 237 0.96 -0.16 25.20
N LYS A 238 1.90 0.13 26.12
CA LYS A 238 3.32 0.40 25.76
C LYS A 238 4.02 -0.79 25.10
N ILE A 239 3.60 -2.02 25.43
CA ILE A 239 4.12 -3.25 24.78
C ILE A 239 3.73 -3.30 23.30
N VAL A 240 2.50 -2.88 22.99
CA VAL A 240 1.96 -2.89 21.62
C VAL A 240 2.71 -1.86 20.75
N GLU A 241 2.95 -0.66 21.30
CA GLU A 241 3.79 0.37 20.66
C GLU A 241 5.25 -0.10 20.48
N TYR A 242 5.81 -0.75 21.49
CA TYR A 242 7.19 -1.24 21.45
C TYR A 242 7.41 -2.26 20.32
N ILE A 243 6.52 -3.25 20.17
CA ILE A 243 6.63 -4.23 19.07
C ILE A 243 6.37 -3.58 17.71
N TYR A 244 5.48 -2.58 17.65
CA TYR A 244 5.25 -1.78 16.44
C TYR A 244 6.52 -1.03 16.00
N TRP A 245 7.13 -0.24 16.88
CA TRP A 245 8.35 0.51 16.55
C TRP A 245 9.51 -0.40 16.16
N GLY A 246 9.65 -1.53 16.87
CA GLY A 246 10.63 -2.56 16.51
C GLY A 246 10.38 -3.15 15.14
N LEU A 247 9.13 -3.46 14.77
CA LEU A 247 8.78 -3.95 13.44
C LEU A 247 9.09 -2.90 12.35
N MET A 248 8.70 -1.64 12.56
CA MET A 248 8.96 -0.57 11.58
C MET A 248 10.46 -0.37 11.32
N SER A 249 11.27 -0.48 12.37
CA SER A 249 12.74 -0.43 12.24
C SER A 249 13.30 -1.68 11.56
N ASN A 250 12.77 -2.86 11.90
CA ASN A 250 13.16 -4.13 11.29
C ASN A 250 12.88 -4.17 9.78
N LEU A 251 11.82 -3.50 9.34
CA LEU A 251 11.44 -3.34 7.93
C LEU A 251 12.11 -2.13 7.24
N ASN A 252 12.89 -1.34 7.99
CA ASN A 252 13.49 -0.07 7.52
C ASN A 252 12.46 1.02 7.13
N ALA A 253 11.19 0.86 7.52
CA ALA A 253 10.08 1.74 7.13
C ALA A 253 10.29 3.18 7.59
N LEU A 254 10.79 3.38 8.82
CA LEU A 254 11.07 4.70 9.39
C LEU A 254 12.08 5.49 8.56
N SER A 255 13.11 4.80 8.04
CA SER A 255 14.14 5.40 7.19
C SER A 255 13.63 5.65 5.78
N ILE A 256 12.77 4.78 5.23
CA ILE A 256 12.18 4.93 3.89
C ILE A 256 11.28 6.18 3.86
N ALA A 257 10.43 6.36 4.88
CA ALA A 257 9.56 7.53 5.00
C ALA A 257 10.28 8.79 5.54
N ASP A 258 11.57 8.67 5.89
CA ASP A 258 12.39 9.75 6.48
C ASP A 258 11.77 10.39 7.74
N ILE A 259 11.15 9.58 8.61
CA ILE A 259 10.50 10.06 9.85
C ILE A 259 11.33 9.82 11.12
N CYS A 260 12.59 9.41 10.98
CA CYS A 260 13.47 9.08 12.12
C CYS A 260 13.47 10.18 13.20
N SER A 261 13.63 11.44 12.79
CA SER A 261 13.69 12.59 13.71
C SER A 261 12.34 12.93 14.33
N ASN A 262 11.23 12.58 13.68
CA ASN A 262 9.88 12.82 14.20
C ASN A 262 9.57 11.87 15.37
N VAL A 263 10.15 10.66 15.36
CA VAL A 263 9.90 9.62 16.37
C VAL A 263 11.01 9.49 17.41
N GLU A 264 12.17 10.13 17.23
CA GLU A 264 13.37 9.94 18.07
C GLU A 264 13.16 10.19 19.58
N GLY A 265 12.16 11.03 19.92
CA GLY A 265 11.78 11.31 21.30
C GLY A 265 11.14 10.13 22.02
N GLU A 266 10.53 9.22 21.26
CA GLU A 266 9.92 7.98 21.76
C GLU A 266 10.74 6.75 21.40
N TRP A 267 11.26 6.67 20.17
CA TRP A 267 11.97 5.51 19.65
C TRP A 267 13.25 5.92 18.90
N LYS A 268 14.41 5.44 19.35
CA LYS A 268 15.73 5.90 18.85
C LYS A 268 16.33 5.08 17.71
N LEU A 269 15.79 3.90 17.40
CA LEU A 269 16.40 2.97 16.47
C LEU A 269 15.76 3.11 15.09
N CYS A 270 16.33 3.88 14.16
CA CYS A 270 15.59 4.16 12.91
C CYS A 270 15.76 3.08 11.85
N THR A 271 17.00 2.61 11.65
CA THR A 271 17.33 1.66 10.57
C THR A 271 17.31 0.22 11.04
N THR A 272 17.18 -0.72 10.09
CA THR A 272 17.27 -2.16 10.39
C THR A 272 18.62 -2.54 11.01
N GLU A 273 19.71 -1.92 10.57
CA GLU A 273 21.05 -2.20 11.10
C GLU A 273 21.16 -1.74 12.57
N GLU A 274 20.75 -0.51 12.88
CA GLU A 274 20.74 0.02 14.25
C GLU A 274 19.84 -0.80 15.18
N PHE A 275 18.66 -1.19 14.70
CA PHE A 275 17.71 -2.02 15.44
C PHE A 275 18.32 -3.38 15.80
N LYS A 276 18.82 -4.12 14.81
CA LYS A 276 19.40 -5.46 15.01
C LYS A 276 20.65 -5.43 15.90
N ALA A 277 21.44 -4.35 15.82
CA ALA A 277 22.64 -4.18 16.64
C ALA A 277 22.33 -3.83 18.11
N THR A 278 21.22 -3.13 18.37
CA THR A 278 20.90 -2.60 19.70
C THR A 278 19.87 -3.47 20.43
N ASP A 279 18.68 -3.64 19.86
CA ASP A 279 17.58 -4.39 20.48
C ASP A 279 17.62 -5.87 20.07
N THR A 280 18.69 -6.54 20.51
CA THR A 280 18.93 -7.95 20.17
C THR A 280 17.81 -8.89 20.65
N LYS A 281 17.10 -8.52 21.73
CA LYS A 281 15.99 -9.32 22.26
C LYS A 281 14.78 -9.26 21.35
N LEU A 282 14.31 -8.06 20.99
CA LEU A 282 13.18 -7.93 20.06
C LEU A 282 13.57 -8.39 18.66
N SER A 283 14.78 -8.07 18.19
CA SER A 283 15.29 -8.56 16.90
C SER A 283 15.23 -10.08 16.80
N ALA A 284 15.62 -10.81 17.85
CA ALA A 284 15.53 -12.27 17.86
C ALA A 284 14.07 -12.75 17.77
N LEU A 285 13.14 -12.13 18.51
CA LEU A 285 11.71 -12.45 18.43
C LEU A 285 11.16 -12.25 17.01
N LEU A 286 11.54 -11.16 16.34
CA LEU A 286 11.04 -10.82 15.01
C LEU A 286 11.69 -11.65 13.88
N ASN A 287 12.94 -12.11 14.03
CA ASN A 287 13.70 -12.68 12.90
C ASN A 287 14.18 -14.14 13.09
N GLU A 288 14.37 -14.61 14.33
CA GLU A 288 15.14 -15.84 14.58
C GLU A 288 14.30 -16.97 15.18
N ARG A 289 13.09 -16.67 15.65
CA ARG A 289 12.27 -17.59 16.44
C ARG A 289 11.32 -18.46 15.64
N GLY A 290 11.33 -18.31 14.31
CA GLY A 290 10.51 -19.10 13.39
C GLY A 290 9.03 -18.72 13.40
N PHE A 291 8.69 -17.55 13.95
CA PHE A 291 7.38 -16.94 13.78
C PHE A 291 7.27 -16.33 12.40
N ALA A 292 6.10 -16.41 11.79
CA ALA A 292 5.81 -15.76 10.51
C ALA A 292 5.49 -14.27 10.73
N ILE A 293 6.50 -13.53 11.21
CA ILE A 293 6.43 -12.08 11.40
C ILE A 293 6.57 -11.40 10.03
N PRO A 294 5.83 -10.31 9.77
CA PRO A 294 5.93 -9.57 8.52
C PRO A 294 7.37 -9.21 8.13
N THR A 295 7.71 -9.43 6.86
CA THR A 295 9.01 -9.10 6.24
C THR A 295 8.88 -8.09 5.10
N ASN A 296 7.68 -7.87 4.59
CA ASN A 296 7.31 -6.82 3.64
C ASN A 296 6.50 -5.73 4.36
N ILE A 297 6.73 -4.47 4.01
CA ILE A 297 5.91 -3.34 4.48
C ILE A 297 4.58 -3.38 3.72
N PRO A 298 3.42 -3.43 4.40
CA PRO A 298 2.13 -3.27 3.73
C PRO A 298 2.03 -1.93 3.00
N ASP A 299 1.64 -1.96 1.73
CA ASP A 299 1.52 -0.77 0.87
C ASP A 299 0.05 -0.42 0.52
N GLY A 300 -0.88 -1.18 1.09
CA GLY A 300 -2.31 -1.10 0.77
C GLY A 300 -2.68 -1.63 -0.61
N ASN A 301 -1.80 -2.40 -1.25
CA ASN A 301 -2.00 -3.02 -2.54
C ASN A 301 -1.89 -4.55 -2.49
N TYR A 302 -2.44 -5.17 -1.45
CA TYR A 302 -2.55 -6.63 -1.35
C TYR A 302 -3.14 -7.26 -2.63
N ARG A 303 -2.39 -8.21 -3.20
CA ARG A 303 -2.61 -8.80 -4.52
C ARG A 303 -3.21 -10.20 -4.42
N GLY A 304 -2.82 -10.98 -3.41
CA GLY A 304 -3.46 -12.22 -2.98
C GLY A 304 -3.93 -13.14 -4.11
N GLN A 305 -3.13 -13.30 -5.18
CA GLN A 305 -3.32 -14.05 -6.45
C GLN A 305 -4.73 -14.09 -7.13
N LYS A 306 -5.75 -13.49 -6.53
CA LYS A 306 -7.19 -13.63 -6.80
C LYS A 306 -7.96 -12.38 -6.40
N SER A 307 -7.28 -11.32 -5.93
CA SER A 307 -7.96 -10.06 -5.64
C SER A 307 -8.62 -9.54 -6.90
N LYS A 308 -9.96 -9.46 -6.86
CA LYS A 308 -10.78 -8.98 -7.98
C LYS A 308 -11.24 -7.55 -7.79
N THR A 309 -10.95 -6.93 -6.63
CA THR A 309 -11.43 -5.59 -6.32
C THR A 309 -10.26 -4.68 -5.99
N HIS A 310 -10.19 -3.55 -6.69
CA HIS A 310 -9.15 -2.54 -6.52
C HIS A 310 -9.79 -1.17 -6.35
N ALA A 311 -9.16 -0.30 -5.59
CA ALA A 311 -9.58 1.08 -5.41
C ALA A 311 -8.41 2.03 -5.66
N TYR A 312 -8.71 3.16 -6.27
CA TYR A 312 -7.78 4.25 -6.51
C TYR A 312 -8.37 5.56 -5.99
N ALA A 313 -7.56 6.38 -5.32
CA ALA A 313 -7.92 7.76 -5.03
C ALA A 313 -7.65 8.64 -6.24
N VAL A 314 -8.64 9.44 -6.63
CA VAL A 314 -8.50 10.44 -7.69
C VAL A 314 -8.28 11.80 -7.05
N GLY A 315 -7.31 12.55 -7.58
CA GLY A 315 -7.10 13.96 -7.25
C GLY A 315 -6.79 14.79 -8.48
N VAL A 316 -6.69 16.10 -8.32
CA VAL A 316 -6.29 17.03 -9.39
C VAL A 316 -5.15 17.90 -8.90
N ASN A 317 -4.03 17.88 -9.63
CA ASN A 317 -2.94 18.82 -9.43
C ASN A 317 -3.14 20.04 -10.32
N LYS A 318 -3.01 21.23 -9.72
CA LYS A 318 -2.93 22.50 -10.44
C LYS A 318 -1.49 22.86 -10.75
N ILE A 319 -1.19 23.06 -12.02
CA ILE A 319 0.12 23.39 -12.54
C ILE A 319 0.06 24.80 -13.12
N ILE A 320 0.82 25.72 -12.52
CA ILE A 320 0.90 27.12 -12.98
C ILE A 320 2.26 27.33 -13.65
N ASN A 321 2.25 27.74 -14.91
CA ASN A 321 3.47 28.06 -15.67
C ASN A 321 3.24 29.29 -16.57
N GLU A 322 4.26 29.67 -17.36
CA GLU A 322 4.20 30.84 -18.26
C GLU A 322 3.07 30.75 -19.30
N SER A 323 2.62 29.53 -19.63
CA SER A 323 1.53 29.28 -20.58
C SER A 323 0.12 29.31 -19.95
N GLY A 324 0.03 29.45 -18.62
CA GLY A 324 -1.22 29.54 -17.88
C GLY A 324 -1.36 28.49 -16.77
N THR A 325 -2.61 28.29 -16.34
CA THR A 325 -2.98 27.28 -15.36
C THR A 325 -3.46 26.02 -16.09
N HIS A 326 -2.90 24.87 -15.73
CA HIS A 326 -3.23 23.55 -16.26
C HIS A 326 -3.63 22.64 -15.10
N HIS A 327 -4.51 21.69 -15.35
CA HIS A 327 -4.94 20.73 -14.35
C HIS A 327 -4.60 19.31 -14.81
N LYS A 328 -4.10 18.47 -13.91
CA LYS A 328 -3.74 17.08 -14.21
C LYS A 328 -4.31 16.13 -13.18
N PHE A 329 -4.88 15.03 -13.63
CA PHE A 329 -5.34 13.97 -12.73
C PHE A 329 -4.15 13.33 -12.03
N THR A 330 -4.35 13.03 -10.75
CA THR A 330 -3.52 12.12 -9.98
C THR A 330 -4.33 10.88 -9.62
N ILE A 331 -3.69 9.72 -9.64
CA ILE A 331 -4.28 8.45 -9.22
C ILE A 331 -3.35 7.85 -8.16
N ASN A 332 -3.86 7.69 -6.94
CA ASN A 332 -3.05 7.43 -5.74
C ASN A 332 -1.84 8.38 -5.69
N TYR A 333 -2.11 9.68 -5.84
CA TYR A 333 -1.13 10.77 -5.83
C TYR A 333 -0.12 10.83 -6.99
N ILE A 334 -0.10 9.83 -7.87
CA ILE A 334 0.77 9.84 -9.07
C ILE A 334 0.05 10.56 -10.21
N GLN A 335 0.67 11.63 -10.72
CA GLN A 335 0.16 12.38 -11.86
C GLN A 335 0.17 11.54 -13.14
N ASN A 336 -0.91 11.55 -13.91
CA ASN A 336 -1.01 10.85 -15.20
C ASN A 336 -0.59 9.36 -15.13
N ARG A 337 -0.98 8.67 -14.06
CA ARG A 337 -0.61 7.28 -13.80
C ARG A 337 -1.21 6.31 -14.85
N ASN A 338 -0.36 5.52 -15.50
CA ASN A 338 -0.79 4.36 -16.27
C ASN A 338 -1.41 3.29 -15.37
N LEU A 339 -2.46 2.62 -15.84
CA LEU A 339 -3.15 1.57 -15.09
C LEU A 339 -3.20 0.27 -15.90
N THR A 340 -3.33 -0.85 -15.19
CA THR A 340 -3.63 -2.14 -15.79
C THR A 340 -4.91 -2.68 -15.18
N PHE A 341 -5.88 -2.97 -16.05
CA PHE A 341 -7.13 -3.63 -15.72
C PHE A 341 -7.09 -5.09 -16.16
N VAL A 342 -7.65 -5.95 -15.32
CA VAL A 342 -7.85 -7.37 -15.63
C VAL A 342 -9.33 -7.58 -15.90
N ARG A 343 -9.66 -8.26 -17.00
CA ARG A 343 -11.04 -8.68 -17.28
C ARG A 343 -11.58 -9.56 -16.17
N GLY A 344 -12.83 -9.30 -15.78
CA GLY A 344 -13.51 -9.92 -14.64
C GLY A 344 -13.24 -9.23 -13.29
N ASN A 345 -12.33 -8.27 -13.22
CA ASN A 345 -12.09 -7.48 -12.00
C ASN A 345 -12.97 -6.23 -11.94
N THR A 346 -13.09 -5.70 -10.73
CA THR A 346 -13.81 -4.47 -10.38
C THR A 346 -12.82 -3.42 -9.89
N TYR A 347 -12.92 -2.20 -10.43
CA TYR A 347 -12.09 -1.07 -10.05
C TYR A 347 -12.96 0.09 -9.59
N TYR A 348 -12.61 0.69 -8.46
CA TYR A 348 -13.21 1.91 -7.92
C TYR A 348 -12.23 3.06 -8.09
N PHE A 349 -12.72 4.18 -8.57
CA PHE A 349 -12.08 5.48 -8.53
C PHE A 349 -12.84 6.31 -7.51
N ASP A 350 -12.20 6.57 -6.38
CA ASP A 350 -12.73 7.39 -5.31
C ASP A 350 -12.65 8.87 -5.74
N LEU A 351 -13.82 9.51 -5.79
CA LEU A 351 -14.02 10.88 -6.24
C LEU A 351 -14.37 11.81 -5.07
N SER A 352 -14.19 11.35 -3.83
CA SER A 352 -14.53 12.10 -2.61
C SER A 352 -13.75 13.41 -2.45
N GLY A 353 -12.64 13.58 -3.18
CA GLY A 353 -11.78 14.76 -3.09
C GLY A 353 -10.89 14.77 -1.85
N ASN A 354 -10.15 15.86 -1.68
CA ASN A 354 -9.35 16.07 -0.47
C ASN A 354 -10.24 16.64 0.64
N THR A 355 -10.78 15.78 1.49
CA THR A 355 -11.18 16.22 2.82
C THR A 355 -9.91 16.45 3.64
N PHE A 356 -9.29 17.64 3.52
CA PHE A 356 -8.69 18.44 4.60
C PHE A 356 -7.93 19.68 4.07
N GLY A 357 -8.37 20.86 4.50
CA GLY A 357 -7.47 21.97 4.83
C GLY A 357 -6.99 22.92 3.73
N THR A 358 -7.17 22.63 2.44
CA THR A 358 -6.91 23.64 1.41
C THR A 358 -8.23 24.23 0.93
N GLU A 359 -8.44 25.53 1.18
CA GLU A 359 -9.15 26.35 0.20
C GLU A 359 -8.57 25.92 -1.18
N ASN A 360 -9.41 25.46 -2.11
CA ASN A 360 -9.06 24.80 -3.39
C ASN A 360 -8.99 23.24 -3.36
N ASP A 361 -10.09 22.54 -3.07
CA ASP A 361 -10.23 21.16 -3.56
C ASP A 361 -10.41 21.21 -5.08
N GLU A 362 -9.28 21.14 -5.78
CA GLU A 362 -9.24 21.20 -7.24
C GLU A 362 -10.08 20.08 -7.85
N LEU A 363 -10.29 18.94 -7.21
CA LEU A 363 -11.15 17.89 -7.77
C LEU A 363 -12.62 18.33 -7.82
N ALA A 364 -13.12 18.99 -6.79
CA ALA A 364 -14.50 19.47 -6.69
C ALA A 364 -14.86 20.49 -7.78
N GLU A 365 -13.87 21.21 -8.30
CA GLU A 365 -14.06 22.20 -9.37
C GLU A 365 -14.09 21.58 -10.78
N HIS A 366 -13.88 20.26 -10.91
CA HIS A 366 -13.83 19.57 -12.19
C HIS A 366 -14.96 18.55 -12.31
N PRO A 367 -15.48 18.30 -13.53
CA PRO A 367 -16.43 17.22 -13.73
C PRO A 367 -15.76 15.86 -13.46
N PRO A 368 -16.56 14.83 -13.12
CA PRO A 368 -16.05 13.49 -12.81
C PRO A 368 -15.12 12.94 -13.87
N LEU A 369 -14.10 12.21 -13.41
CA LEU A 369 -13.27 11.38 -14.27
C LEU A 369 -14.19 10.44 -15.06
N GLN A 370 -13.99 10.38 -16.37
CA GLN A 370 -14.72 9.52 -17.30
C GLN A 370 -13.76 8.55 -17.97
N LEU A 371 -14.30 7.45 -18.50
CA LEU A 371 -13.53 6.48 -19.27
C LEU A 371 -13.87 6.61 -20.76
N SER A 372 -12.92 6.35 -21.65
CA SER A 372 -13.15 6.31 -23.10
C SER A 372 -12.23 5.30 -23.77
N THR A 373 -12.62 4.80 -24.94
CA THR A 373 -11.73 4.04 -25.84
C THR A 373 -10.83 4.94 -26.69
N THR A 374 -11.04 6.25 -26.63
CA THR A 374 -10.25 7.24 -27.37
C THR A 374 -9.45 8.08 -26.38
N LYS A 375 -8.15 8.24 -26.63
CA LYS A 375 -7.29 9.13 -25.86
C LYS A 375 -7.93 10.51 -25.73
N ASN A 376 -8.01 11.01 -24.51
CA ASN A 376 -8.59 12.32 -24.19
C ASN A 376 -10.10 12.44 -24.54
N GLY A 377 -10.81 11.31 -24.62
CA GLY A 377 -12.27 11.25 -24.72
C GLY A 377 -12.89 12.15 -25.79
N ASN A 378 -13.87 12.95 -25.40
CA ASN A 378 -14.59 13.87 -26.29
C ASN A 378 -13.68 14.93 -26.95
N HIS A 379 -12.64 15.41 -26.25
CA HIS A 379 -11.64 16.31 -26.81
C HIS A 379 -10.80 15.63 -27.91
N GLY A 380 -10.60 14.32 -27.79
CA GLY A 380 -10.03 13.46 -28.84
C GLY A 380 -11.01 13.00 -29.93
N GLY A 381 -12.28 13.42 -29.87
CA GLY A 381 -13.34 13.00 -30.80
C GLY A 381 -14.00 11.65 -30.44
N GLY A 382 -13.69 11.10 -29.27
CA GLY A 382 -14.31 9.90 -28.71
C GLY A 382 -15.62 10.17 -27.97
N LEU A 383 -16.17 9.09 -27.40
CA LEU A 383 -17.34 9.13 -26.53
C LEU A 383 -16.99 8.47 -25.19
N GLU A 384 -17.81 8.73 -24.19
CA GLU A 384 -17.71 8.04 -22.91
C GLU A 384 -17.94 6.52 -23.07
N TYR A 385 -17.09 5.74 -22.40
CA TYR A 385 -17.23 4.30 -22.22
C TYR A 385 -18.13 4.02 -21.01
N LEU A 386 -19.25 3.33 -21.25
CA LEU A 386 -20.31 3.13 -20.26
C LEU A 386 -20.47 1.67 -19.81
N ASP A 387 -19.89 0.71 -20.53
CA ASP A 387 -20.10 -0.71 -20.23
C ASP A 387 -19.44 -1.09 -18.90
N GLY A 388 -20.22 -1.72 -18.01
CA GLY A 388 -19.80 -2.03 -16.65
C GLY A 388 -19.55 -0.82 -15.74
N VAL A 389 -19.77 0.42 -16.20
CA VAL A 389 -19.51 1.64 -15.44
C VAL A 389 -20.72 2.05 -14.60
N THR A 390 -20.49 2.35 -13.32
CA THR A 390 -21.46 2.93 -12.39
C THR A 390 -20.84 4.17 -11.75
N LYS A 391 -21.58 5.27 -11.66
CA LYS A 391 -21.15 6.49 -10.97
C LYS A 391 -22.08 6.78 -9.80
N PHE A 392 -21.54 7.30 -8.71
CA PHE A 392 -22.29 7.71 -7.53
C PHE A 392 -21.72 9.02 -6.96
N GLY A 393 -22.61 9.95 -6.62
CA GLY A 393 -22.26 11.28 -6.10
C GLY A 393 -21.61 12.21 -7.12
N ASN A 394 -21.10 13.35 -6.64
CA ASN A 394 -20.36 14.34 -7.43
C ASN A 394 -18.89 14.42 -6.97
N ASN A 395 -17.99 14.89 -7.83
CA ASN A 395 -16.60 15.12 -7.44
C ASN A 395 -16.49 16.03 -6.21
N GLY A 396 -15.59 15.67 -5.30
CA GLY A 396 -15.37 16.40 -4.05
C GLY A 396 -16.46 16.19 -2.99
N GLU A 397 -17.53 15.47 -3.32
CA GLU A 397 -18.51 15.04 -2.31
C GLU A 397 -18.06 13.73 -1.69
N GLU A 398 -17.94 13.73 -0.37
CA GLU A 398 -17.52 12.58 0.42
C GLU A 398 -18.37 11.32 0.13
N GLY A 399 -17.69 10.20 -0.18
CA GLY A 399 -18.32 8.93 -0.58
C GLY A 399 -18.59 8.78 -2.08
N SER A 400 -18.25 9.76 -2.90
CA SER A 400 -18.44 9.70 -4.36
C SER A 400 -17.43 8.79 -5.05
N TYR A 401 -17.87 8.10 -6.12
CA TYR A 401 -17.00 7.21 -6.87
C TYR A 401 -17.45 6.95 -8.32
N LEU A 402 -16.50 6.54 -9.14
CA LEU A 402 -16.74 5.79 -10.37
C LEU A 402 -16.31 4.34 -10.15
N LYS A 403 -17.16 3.39 -10.50
CA LYS A 403 -16.88 1.95 -10.47
C LYS A 403 -16.92 1.40 -11.88
N ILE A 404 -15.98 0.54 -12.24
CA ILE A 404 -16.02 -0.27 -13.47
C ILE A 404 -15.88 -1.75 -13.13
N VAL A 405 -16.81 -2.56 -13.60
CA VAL A 405 -16.65 -4.02 -13.71
C VAL A 405 -16.18 -4.31 -15.13
N VAL A 406 -14.96 -4.82 -15.28
CA VAL A 406 -14.34 -5.03 -16.59
C VAL A 406 -14.89 -6.30 -17.20
N SER A 407 -15.67 -6.19 -18.27
CA SER A 407 -16.27 -7.33 -18.98
C SER A 407 -15.23 -8.17 -19.71
N ASP A 408 -15.56 -9.44 -20.01
CA ASP A 408 -14.69 -10.35 -20.76
C ASP A 408 -14.46 -9.89 -22.21
N ASP A 409 -15.33 -9.04 -22.75
CA ASP A 409 -15.25 -8.45 -24.08
C ASP A 409 -14.83 -6.97 -24.07
N ALA A 410 -14.40 -6.44 -22.91
CA ALA A 410 -13.86 -5.09 -22.79
C ALA A 410 -12.72 -4.86 -23.81
N PRO A 411 -12.59 -3.65 -24.38
CA PRO A 411 -11.50 -3.31 -25.28
C PRO A 411 -10.14 -3.47 -24.58
N ASN A 412 -9.08 -3.77 -25.33
CA ASN A 412 -7.72 -3.94 -24.78
C ASN A 412 -7.12 -2.66 -24.20
N GLU A 413 -7.70 -1.50 -24.54
CA GLU A 413 -7.18 -0.20 -24.16
C GLU A 413 -8.34 0.73 -23.80
N LEU A 414 -8.19 1.41 -22.68
CA LEU A 414 -9.07 2.47 -22.20
C LEU A 414 -8.23 3.68 -21.78
N TYR A 415 -8.89 4.82 -21.66
CA TYR A 415 -8.30 6.08 -21.22
C TYR A 415 -9.23 6.70 -20.19
N TYR A 416 -8.65 7.34 -19.18
CA TYR A 416 -9.40 8.23 -18.31
C TYR A 416 -9.24 9.67 -18.80
N TYR A 417 -10.30 10.49 -18.68
CA TYR A 417 -10.30 11.88 -19.15
C TYR A 417 -11.30 12.72 -18.37
N CYS A 418 -11.25 14.04 -18.59
CA CYS A 418 -12.20 15.01 -18.07
C CYS A 418 -13.07 15.50 -19.24
N GLU A 419 -14.39 15.61 -19.04
CA GLU A 419 -15.31 16.03 -20.10
C GLU A 419 -15.15 17.50 -20.52
N GLU A 420 -14.73 18.36 -19.60
CA GLU A 420 -14.64 19.81 -19.84
C GLU A 420 -13.21 20.28 -20.10
N HIS A 421 -12.22 19.66 -19.47
CA HIS A 421 -10.84 20.12 -19.47
C HIS A 421 -9.93 19.21 -20.30
N ASP A 422 -9.37 19.81 -21.35
CA ASP A 422 -8.50 19.16 -22.30
C ASP A 422 -7.19 18.65 -21.66
N GLY A 423 -6.85 17.39 -21.92
CA GLY A 423 -5.52 16.84 -21.59
C GLY A 423 -5.26 16.61 -20.10
N MET A 424 -6.29 16.54 -19.24
CA MET A 424 -6.10 16.31 -17.80
C MET A 424 -5.39 14.98 -17.47
N ALA A 425 -5.53 13.95 -18.30
CA ALA A 425 -4.82 12.68 -18.13
C ALA A 425 -3.48 12.61 -18.86
N GLY A 426 -3.14 13.64 -19.67
CA GLY A 426 -1.98 13.61 -20.54
C GLY A 426 -1.99 12.41 -21.48
N ASP A 427 -0.93 11.59 -21.40
CA ASP A 427 -0.73 10.40 -22.22
C ASP A 427 -1.08 9.09 -21.48
N ALA A 428 -1.65 9.19 -20.27
CA ALA A 428 -1.92 8.03 -19.45
C ALA A 428 -2.90 7.07 -20.12
N VAL A 429 -2.60 5.78 -20.04
CA VAL A 429 -3.37 4.70 -20.64
C VAL A 429 -3.74 3.65 -19.60
N ILE A 430 -4.90 3.02 -19.82
CA ILE A 430 -5.37 1.86 -19.09
C ILE A 430 -5.25 0.65 -20.02
N GLN A 431 -4.29 -0.23 -19.76
CA GLN A 431 -4.14 -1.50 -20.48
C GLN A 431 -5.10 -2.53 -19.91
N VAL A 432 -5.84 -3.26 -20.76
CA VAL A 432 -6.83 -4.26 -20.34
C VAL A 432 -6.39 -5.67 -20.77
N ILE A 433 -6.03 -6.49 -19.78
CA ILE A 433 -5.45 -7.82 -19.97
C ILE A 433 -6.39 -8.93 -19.49
N ASN A 434 -6.15 -10.17 -19.92
CA ASN A 434 -6.90 -11.32 -19.40
C ASN A 434 -6.30 -11.84 -18.10
N GLN A 435 -7.08 -12.58 -17.31
CA GLN A 435 -6.60 -13.17 -16.06
C GLN A 435 -5.42 -14.15 -16.26
N ASN A 436 -5.38 -14.86 -17.38
CA ASN A 436 -4.26 -15.77 -17.73
C ASN A 436 -3.00 -15.01 -18.18
N ASP A 437 -3.14 -13.73 -18.51
CA ASP A 437 -2.04 -12.86 -18.88
C ASP A 437 -1.35 -12.30 -17.63
N ILE A 438 -1.95 -12.43 -16.43
CA ILE A 438 -1.29 -12.09 -15.16
C ILE A 438 -0.03 -12.97 -14.95
N SER A 439 -0.02 -14.21 -15.47
CA SER A 439 1.14 -15.12 -15.38
C SER A 439 2.02 -15.14 -16.63
N SER A 440 1.65 -14.43 -17.71
CA SER A 440 2.37 -14.44 -18.99
C SER A 440 2.69 -13.06 -19.57
N ASN A 441 2.24 -11.98 -18.93
CA ASN A 441 2.29 -10.61 -19.47
C ASN A 441 2.80 -9.54 -18.48
N GLU A 442 3.64 -9.93 -17.52
CA GLU A 442 4.80 -9.07 -17.16
C GLU A 442 5.97 -9.27 -18.14
N SER A 443 5.72 -10.03 -19.22
CA SER A 443 6.58 -10.17 -20.39
C SER A 443 5.87 -9.57 -21.60
N SER A 444 6.03 -8.26 -21.80
CA SER A 444 5.96 -7.49 -23.07
C SER A 444 5.09 -6.21 -23.08
N THR A 445 5.82 -5.09 -23.05
CA THR A 445 5.54 -3.76 -23.63
C THR A 445 4.63 -2.77 -22.89
N ILE A 446 5.24 -1.92 -22.05
CA ILE A 446 5.01 -0.46 -22.13
C ILE A 446 6.18 0.11 -22.95
N ASP A 447 5.91 0.46 -24.21
CA ASP A 447 6.31 1.71 -24.88
C ASP A 447 6.02 1.59 -26.40
N SER A 448 5.57 2.57 -27.17
CA SER A 448 5.41 4.03 -27.03
C SER A 448 4.39 4.51 -28.05
N THR A 449 3.90 5.74 -27.95
CA THR A 449 3.72 6.54 -29.18
C THR A 449 4.10 8.00 -28.95
N SER A 450 5.27 8.33 -29.47
CA SER A 450 5.63 9.69 -29.85
C SER A 450 4.63 10.23 -30.89
N SER A 451 4.20 11.48 -30.71
CA SER A 451 3.74 12.30 -31.83
C SER A 451 4.65 13.50 -31.97
N SER A 452 5.19 13.73 -33.17
CA SER A 452 5.41 15.10 -33.62
C SER A 452 5.24 15.20 -35.12
N ALA A 453 4.28 16.05 -35.48
CA ALA A 453 4.04 16.51 -36.82
C ALA A 453 5.17 17.44 -37.28
N SER A 454 5.40 17.37 -38.58
CA SER A 454 6.25 18.20 -39.42
C SER A 454 6.16 19.70 -39.15
N THR A 455 7.31 20.37 -39.16
CA THR A 455 7.41 21.70 -39.76
C THR A 455 8.69 21.82 -40.58
N SER A 456 8.50 22.26 -41.82
CA SER A 456 9.46 22.44 -42.88
C SER A 456 10.30 23.71 -42.69
N THR A 457 11.61 23.62 -42.96
CA THR A 457 12.38 24.73 -43.53
C THR A 457 13.53 24.20 -44.39
N GLU A 458 13.64 24.82 -45.56
CA GLU A 458 14.54 24.56 -46.67
C GLU A 458 16.02 24.73 -46.29
N SER A 459 16.92 23.95 -46.92
CA SER A 459 17.95 24.52 -47.81
C SER A 459 18.88 23.45 -48.44
N SER A 460 18.79 23.39 -49.77
CA SER A 460 19.90 23.46 -50.73
C SER A 460 21.04 22.43 -50.75
N SER A 461 21.22 21.90 -51.97
CA SER A 461 22.42 21.40 -52.64
C SER A 461 22.86 19.98 -52.28
N GLY A 462 23.06 19.06 -53.22
CA GLY A 462 23.16 19.14 -54.67
C GLY A 462 23.88 17.90 -55.17
N SER A 463 23.62 17.53 -56.44
CA SER A 463 24.42 16.61 -57.29
C SER A 463 24.57 15.15 -56.82
N GLU A 464 24.50 14.11 -57.63
CA GLU A 464 24.39 13.94 -59.08
C GLU A 464 24.20 12.44 -59.33
N SER A 465 23.42 12.09 -60.37
CA SER A 465 23.64 10.95 -61.29
C SER A 465 23.55 9.50 -60.72
N THR A 466 23.05 8.47 -61.40
CA THR A 466 22.46 8.27 -62.72
C THR A 466 21.87 6.86 -62.76
N SER A 467 20.68 6.77 -63.35
CA SER A 467 20.17 5.78 -64.31
C SER A 467 20.22 4.26 -64.08
N SER A 468 19.06 3.67 -64.40
CA SER A 468 18.80 2.40 -65.14
C SER A 468 19.04 1.08 -64.38
N GLY A 469 18.20 0.06 -64.47
CA GLY A 469 16.97 -0.15 -65.23
C GLY A 469 16.40 -1.56 -64.97
N THR A 470 15.08 -1.65 -65.12
CA THR A 470 14.32 -2.73 -65.79
C THR A 470 14.40 -4.20 -65.34
N SER A 471 13.21 -4.66 -64.92
CA SER A 471 12.50 -5.92 -65.23
C SER A 471 12.73 -7.25 -64.47
N SER A 472 11.59 -7.74 -63.96
CA SER A 472 11.07 -9.14 -63.94
C SER A 472 11.82 -10.19 -63.11
N SER A 473 11.22 -11.19 -62.45
CA SER A 473 9.85 -11.57 -62.10
C SER A 473 9.95 -12.86 -61.26
N THR A 474 9.10 -13.01 -60.24
CA THR A 474 8.56 -14.26 -59.65
C THR A 474 9.39 -15.13 -58.68
N SER A 475 8.68 -15.48 -57.60
CA SER A 475 8.72 -16.71 -56.77
C SER A 475 9.58 -16.77 -55.49
N SER A 476 8.87 -16.52 -54.37
CA SER A 476 8.75 -17.34 -53.15
C SER A 476 9.98 -17.79 -52.35
N SER A 477 9.84 -17.56 -51.04
CA SER A 477 10.31 -18.30 -49.85
C SER A 477 11.30 -17.58 -48.93
N SER A 478 10.73 -17.15 -47.78
CA SER A 478 11.27 -17.11 -46.41
C SER A 478 12.76 -17.33 -46.19
N SER A 479 13.41 -16.41 -45.48
CA SER A 479 13.94 -16.60 -44.10
C SER A 479 14.93 -15.49 -43.70
N GLY A 480 14.80 -15.03 -42.45
CA GLY A 480 15.94 -14.64 -41.61
C GLY A 480 16.51 -13.22 -41.77
N THR A 481 15.83 -12.25 -41.17
CA THR A 481 16.43 -11.01 -40.66
C THR A 481 17.39 -11.30 -39.51
N GLY A 482 18.58 -10.72 -39.55
CA GLY A 482 19.45 -10.59 -38.39
C GLY A 482 20.12 -9.22 -38.44
N SER A 483 19.67 -8.30 -37.59
CA SER A 483 20.48 -7.16 -37.16
C SER A 483 19.98 -6.57 -35.83
N SER A 484 20.91 -6.61 -34.86
CA SER A 484 21.16 -5.65 -33.77
C SER A 484 20.01 -5.19 -32.87
N SER A 485 20.02 -5.73 -31.65
CA SER A 485 19.46 -5.13 -30.44
C SER A 485 20.23 -3.85 -30.06
N GLY A 486 19.55 -2.70 -30.16
CA GLY A 486 19.85 -1.48 -29.42
C GLY A 486 18.74 -1.24 -28.37
N PRO A 487 19.02 -0.53 -27.27
CA PRO A 487 18.22 -0.56 -26.04
C PRO A 487 16.86 0.13 -26.18
N LEU A 488 15.90 -0.34 -25.40
CA LEU A 488 14.56 0.23 -25.20
C LEU A 488 14.65 1.29 -24.09
N ASN A 489 13.99 2.43 -24.33
CA ASN A 489 13.58 3.50 -23.41
C ASN A 489 14.65 4.51 -22.95
N ASP A 490 14.31 5.80 -23.09
CA ASP A 490 15.11 7.00 -22.76
C ASP A 490 15.10 7.34 -21.25
N ASP A 491 14.86 6.37 -20.37
CA ASP A 491 14.86 6.58 -18.91
C ASP A 491 16.29 6.71 -18.36
N PRO A 492 16.56 7.67 -17.45
CA PRO A 492 17.89 7.91 -16.90
C PRO A 492 18.42 6.75 -16.05
N PHE A 493 17.53 5.88 -15.54
CA PHE A 493 17.84 4.63 -14.84
C PHE A 493 16.69 3.64 -15.07
N SER A 494 16.98 2.42 -15.55
CA SER A 494 15.98 1.40 -15.90
C SER A 494 16.46 -0.02 -15.60
N ALA A 495 15.52 -0.97 -15.51
CA ALA A 495 15.78 -2.40 -15.37
C ALA A 495 15.23 -3.16 -16.59
N ASP A 496 15.90 -4.23 -17.02
CA ASP A 496 15.38 -5.10 -18.09
C ASP A 496 14.19 -5.95 -17.64
N LYS A 497 14.04 -6.15 -16.32
CA LYS A 497 12.97 -6.92 -15.66
C LYS A 497 12.72 -6.33 -14.28
N GLU A 498 11.45 -6.27 -13.90
CA GLU A 498 11.03 -5.75 -12.58
C GLU A 498 10.41 -6.84 -11.69
N ASN A 499 10.28 -8.06 -12.21
CA ASN A 499 9.87 -9.25 -11.47
C ASN A 499 10.65 -10.48 -11.96
N VAL A 500 11.33 -11.16 -11.05
CA VAL A 500 12.15 -12.33 -11.35
C VAL A 500 12.13 -13.32 -10.20
N SER A 501 12.39 -14.60 -10.46
CA SER A 501 12.58 -15.56 -9.37
C SER A 501 13.85 -15.25 -8.58
N VAL A 502 13.85 -15.47 -7.26
CA VAL A 502 15.04 -15.32 -6.42
C VAL A 502 16.21 -16.13 -6.99
N GLY A 503 17.37 -15.47 -7.08
CA GLY A 503 18.58 -15.98 -7.70
C GLY A 503 18.71 -15.65 -9.19
N SER A 504 17.72 -14.97 -9.78
CA SER A 504 17.80 -14.50 -11.17
C SER A 504 18.59 -13.22 -11.31
N ALA A 505 19.20 -13.04 -12.48
CA ALA A 505 19.90 -11.82 -12.85
C ALA A 505 18.99 -10.84 -13.59
N VAL A 506 19.10 -9.57 -13.22
CA VAL A 506 18.48 -8.40 -13.84
C VAL A 506 19.57 -7.46 -14.32
N ILE A 507 19.37 -6.78 -15.44
CA ILE A 507 20.27 -5.79 -16.00
C ILE A 507 19.71 -4.41 -15.69
N LEU A 508 20.44 -3.66 -14.87
CA LEU A 508 20.19 -2.24 -14.62
C LEU A 508 20.96 -1.41 -15.64
N SER A 509 20.35 -0.40 -16.23
CA SER A 509 20.97 0.51 -17.20
C SER A 509 20.72 1.95 -16.80
N TRP A 510 21.70 2.83 -17.00
CA TRP A 510 21.58 4.25 -16.65
C TRP A 510 22.33 5.15 -17.61
N ASN A 511 21.85 6.39 -17.71
CA ASN A 511 22.47 7.42 -18.52
C ASN A 511 22.27 8.80 -17.87
N SER A 512 23.37 9.40 -17.40
CA SER A 512 23.39 10.70 -16.75
C SER A 512 24.41 11.63 -17.40
N THR A 513 24.16 12.94 -17.26
CA THR A 513 25.11 13.99 -17.66
C THR A 513 26.13 14.32 -16.54
N ALA A 514 26.02 13.70 -15.36
CA ALA A 514 26.95 13.84 -14.25
C ALA A 514 28.33 13.23 -14.56
N GLN A 515 29.36 13.51 -13.75
CA GLN A 515 30.71 12.93 -13.94
C GLN A 515 30.83 11.50 -13.40
N SER A 516 30.11 11.17 -12.33
CA SER A 516 30.04 9.86 -11.69
C SER A 516 28.70 9.70 -10.99
N CYS A 517 28.35 8.45 -10.67
CA CYS A 517 27.15 8.09 -9.94
C CYS A 517 27.51 7.12 -8.79
N SER A 518 26.65 7.01 -7.78
CA SER A 518 26.79 6.05 -6.68
C SER A 518 25.54 5.19 -6.56
N ALA A 519 25.70 3.88 -6.51
CA ALA A 519 24.63 2.91 -6.31
C ALA A 519 24.37 2.61 -4.82
N GLY A 520 23.12 2.31 -4.47
CA GLY A 520 22.71 1.90 -3.12
C GLY A 520 21.51 0.94 -3.10
N GLY A 521 21.21 0.36 -1.94
CA GLY A 521 20.17 -0.68 -1.77
C GLY A 521 20.71 -2.09 -1.99
N ALA A 522 20.02 -2.91 -2.79
CA ALA A 522 20.36 -4.29 -3.15
C ALA A 522 21.57 -4.41 -4.11
N TRP A 523 22.23 -3.29 -4.40
CA TRP A 523 23.51 -3.17 -5.09
C TRP A 523 24.29 -1.99 -4.52
N SER A 524 25.59 -1.87 -4.81
CA SER A 524 26.40 -0.79 -4.26
C SER A 524 27.60 -0.42 -5.13
N GLY A 525 28.22 0.71 -4.78
CA GLY A 525 29.52 1.15 -5.31
C GLY A 525 29.43 2.29 -6.32
N GLU A 526 30.60 2.83 -6.67
CA GLU A 526 30.74 3.90 -7.67
C GLU A 526 30.44 3.38 -9.08
N LYS A 527 29.66 4.17 -9.83
CA LYS A 527 29.23 3.90 -11.20
C LYS A 527 29.69 5.04 -12.11
N SER A 528 29.92 4.70 -13.39
CA SER A 528 30.20 5.72 -14.41
C SER A 528 28.95 6.56 -14.69
N ALA A 529 29.09 7.71 -15.34
CA ALA A 529 27.99 8.60 -15.72
C ALA A 529 26.88 7.88 -16.53
N SER A 530 27.25 6.89 -17.33
CA SER A 530 26.33 6.00 -18.02
C SER A 530 26.90 4.58 -18.03
N GLY A 531 26.03 3.58 -18.06
CA GLY A 531 26.45 2.20 -17.97
C GLY A 531 25.28 1.22 -17.90
N SER A 532 25.64 -0.06 -17.83
CA SER A 532 24.70 -1.15 -17.60
C SER A 532 25.40 -2.24 -16.79
N GLU A 533 24.71 -2.84 -15.82
CA GLU A 533 25.25 -3.82 -14.89
C GLU A 533 24.23 -4.90 -14.59
N SER A 534 24.69 -6.16 -14.59
CA SER A 534 23.87 -7.29 -14.19
C SER A 534 23.97 -7.51 -12.68
N VAL A 535 22.83 -7.40 -11.99
CA VAL A 535 22.66 -7.63 -10.56
C VAL A 535 21.84 -8.90 -10.33
N THR A 536 22.13 -9.65 -9.27
CA THR A 536 21.34 -10.83 -8.89
C THR A 536 20.36 -10.44 -7.80
N VAL A 537 19.08 -10.75 -8.01
CA VAL A 537 18.04 -10.57 -6.99
C VAL A 537 18.16 -11.71 -5.99
N SER A 538 18.70 -11.44 -4.81
CA SER A 538 19.09 -12.47 -3.83
C SER A 538 18.06 -12.71 -2.72
N THR A 539 17.07 -11.84 -2.56
CA THR A 539 16.04 -11.95 -1.53
C THR A 539 14.66 -12.02 -2.18
N SER A 540 13.77 -12.83 -1.57
CA SER A 540 12.34 -12.79 -1.89
C SER A 540 11.75 -11.44 -1.47
N GLY A 541 10.71 -10.98 -2.16
CA GLY A 541 10.09 -9.69 -1.93
C GLY A 541 10.73 -8.54 -2.72
N TRP A 542 10.44 -7.30 -2.33
CA TRP A 542 10.94 -6.11 -3.01
C TRP A 542 12.43 -5.86 -2.76
N ASN A 543 13.20 -5.75 -3.83
CA ASN A 543 14.61 -5.39 -3.81
C ASN A 543 14.78 -3.98 -4.37
N LEU A 544 15.18 -3.01 -3.53
CA LEU A 544 15.39 -1.62 -3.92
C LEU A 544 16.79 -1.41 -4.53
N PHE A 545 16.86 -0.81 -5.70
CA PHE A 545 18.10 -0.39 -6.35
C PHE A 545 18.06 1.12 -6.54
N THR A 546 19.02 1.85 -5.98
CA THR A 546 19.10 3.32 -6.07
C THR A 546 20.34 3.77 -6.82
N LEU A 547 20.27 4.92 -7.48
CA LEU A 547 21.39 5.52 -8.20
C LEU A 547 21.40 7.04 -8.01
N THR A 548 22.47 7.56 -7.43
CA THR A 548 22.67 9.01 -7.24
C THR A 548 23.72 9.51 -8.22
N CYS A 549 23.34 10.39 -9.16
CA CYS A 549 24.23 10.99 -10.15
C CYS A 549 24.29 12.51 -9.97
N GLY A 550 25.34 13.04 -9.34
CA GLY A 550 25.42 14.47 -9.02
C GLY A 550 24.30 14.90 -8.07
N SER A 551 23.30 15.63 -8.56
CA SER A 551 22.10 16.05 -7.81
C SER A 551 20.83 15.26 -8.16
N SER A 552 20.88 14.32 -9.12
CA SER A 552 19.77 13.42 -9.46
C SER A 552 19.85 12.16 -8.58
N TYR A 553 18.69 11.71 -8.13
CA TYR A 553 18.50 10.49 -7.36
C TYR A 553 17.38 9.70 -8.04
N GLU A 554 17.72 8.51 -8.51
CA GLU A 554 16.81 7.59 -9.20
C GLU A 554 16.71 6.29 -8.39
N TYR A 555 15.58 5.59 -8.50
CA TYR A 555 15.40 4.30 -7.85
C TYR A 555 14.47 3.37 -8.64
N ILE A 556 14.67 2.07 -8.48
CA ILE A 556 13.88 1.01 -9.10
C ILE A 556 13.68 -0.11 -8.08
N TYR A 557 12.47 -0.65 -8.04
CA TYR A 557 12.15 -1.84 -7.27
C TYR A 557 12.05 -3.05 -8.20
N ILE A 558 12.64 -4.16 -7.78
CA ILE A 558 12.53 -5.43 -8.47
C ILE A 558 11.98 -6.46 -7.48
N TRP A 559 10.89 -7.14 -7.86
CA TRP A 559 10.31 -8.21 -7.07
C TRP A 559 11.08 -9.52 -7.27
N GLY A 560 11.53 -10.13 -6.17
CA GLY A 560 12.04 -11.49 -6.12
C GLY A 560 10.94 -12.46 -5.73
N SER A 561 10.52 -13.34 -6.65
CA SER A 561 9.52 -14.40 -6.43
C SER A 561 10.09 -15.75 -6.04
#